data_AF-A0A526VK15-F1
#
_entry.id   AF-A0A526VK15-F1
#
_cell.length_a   1.000
_cell.length_b   1.000
_cell.length_c   1.000
_cell.angle_alpha   90.00
_cell.angle_beta   90.00
_cell.angle_gamma   90.00
#
_symmetry.space_group_name_H-M   'P 1'
#
loop_
_entity.id
_entity.type
_entity.pdbx_description
1 polymer ?
#
loop_
_entity_poly.entity_id
_entity_poly.type
_entity_poly.pdbx_seq_one_letter_code
_entity_poly.pdbx_strand_id
1 'polypeptide(L)'
;MAKPSGGKLIERVAFDLKGTAPDGAGGTTTAFTEQFQCRAGYIHLRGGEGVQAARLQGQHPQVIQVRSSMLTRGVTTDWRIRDVRSGAVFNIRDITPGLDRQFIDFLCQKGVAV
;
A
#
# COMPACT_ATOMS: atom_id res chain seq x y z
N MET A 1 -10.05 -4.58 17.24
CA MET A 1 -9.88 -5.34 15.98
C MET A 1 -8.64 -6.21 16.12
N ALA A 2 -8.74 -7.54 15.99
CA ALA A 2 -7.58 -8.41 16.12
C ALA A 2 -6.62 -8.17 14.94
N LYS A 3 -5.38 -7.76 15.22
CA LYS A 3 -4.33 -7.63 14.20
C LYS A 3 -4.09 -9.01 13.56
N PRO A 4 -3.91 -9.09 12.23
CA PRO A 4 -3.63 -10.37 11.58
C PRO A 4 -2.42 -11.03 12.24
N SER A 5 -2.58 -12.27 12.69
CA SER A 5 -1.43 -13.12 13.00
C SER A 5 -0.76 -13.52 11.68
N GLY A 6 0.51 -13.90 11.72
CA GLY A 6 1.29 -14.21 10.51
C GLY A 6 0.70 -15.27 9.57
N GLY A 7 -0.29 -16.05 10.02
CA GLY A 7 -1.06 -17.00 9.20
C GLY A 7 -2.14 -16.38 8.31
N LYS A 8 -2.45 -15.09 8.46
CA LYS A 8 -3.45 -14.37 7.64
C LYS A 8 -2.85 -13.55 6.49
N LEU A 9 -1.54 -13.69 6.23
CA LEU A 9 -0.87 -13.10 5.07
C LEU A 9 -1.06 -14.00 3.83
N ILE A 10 -2.29 -14.03 3.31
CA ILE A 10 -2.67 -14.86 2.16
C ILE A 10 -2.50 -14.14 0.83
N GLU A 11 -2.51 -12.80 0.85
CA GLU A 11 -2.44 -11.98 -0.36
C GLU A 11 -0.98 -11.78 -0.79
N ARG A 12 -0.76 -11.53 -2.08
CA ARG A 12 0.56 -11.23 -2.65
C ARG A 12 0.53 -9.85 -3.27
N VAL A 13 1.40 -8.98 -2.77
CA VAL A 13 1.49 -7.59 -3.20
C VAL A 13 2.88 -7.27 -3.72
N ALA A 14 2.94 -6.38 -4.70
CA ALA A 14 4.14 -5.76 -5.23
C ALA A 14 4.27 -4.34 -4.69
N PHE A 15 5.50 -3.94 -4.39
CA PHE A 15 5.84 -2.57 -4.03
C PHE A 15 6.51 -1.92 -5.23
N ASP A 16 5.85 -0.92 -5.81
CA ASP A 16 6.37 -0.16 -6.93
C ASP A 16 6.89 1.20 -6.42
N LEU A 17 8.13 1.53 -6.75
CA LEU A 17 8.74 2.82 -6.42
C LEU A 17 8.39 3.84 -7.50
N LYS A 18 7.99 5.04 -7.09
CA LYS A 18 7.83 6.19 -7.98
C LYS A 18 9.18 6.66 -8.50
N GLY A 19 9.31 6.71 -9.82
CA GLY A 19 10.44 7.26 -10.54
C GLY A 19 9.97 8.21 -11.64
N THR A 20 10.93 8.77 -12.34
CA THR A 20 10.71 9.62 -13.50
C THR A 20 11.30 8.96 -14.74
N ALA A 21 10.50 8.87 -15.79
CA ALA A 21 10.95 8.39 -17.10
C ALA A 21 10.76 9.51 -18.14
N PRO A 22 11.66 9.61 -19.14
CA PRO A 22 11.49 10.57 -20.23
C PRO A 22 10.27 10.18 -21.08
N ASP A 23 9.38 11.13 -21.33
CA ASP A 23 8.15 10.93 -22.12
C ASP A 23 8.41 11.07 -23.65
N GLY A 24 9.68 11.18 -24.07
CA GLY A 24 10.07 11.32 -25.47
C GLY A 24 9.79 12.69 -26.10
N ALA A 25 8.94 13.53 -25.49
CA ALA A 25 8.59 14.88 -25.95
C ALA A 25 9.23 16.03 -25.13
N GLY A 26 10.28 15.74 -24.35
CA GLY A 26 10.94 16.73 -23.48
C GLY A 26 10.30 16.89 -22.09
N GLY A 27 9.24 16.14 -21.78
CA GLY A 27 8.65 16.03 -20.44
C GLY A 27 9.14 14.80 -19.67
N THR A 28 8.94 14.80 -18.35
CA THR A 28 9.11 13.61 -17.48
C THR A 28 7.74 13.06 -17.12
N THR A 29 7.53 11.77 -17.37
CA THR A 29 6.33 11.05 -16.90
C THR A 29 6.63 10.33 -15.60
N THR A 30 5.59 10.15 -14.78
CA THR A 30 5.72 9.36 -13.55
C THR A 30 5.71 7.88 -13.93
N ALA A 31 6.86 7.23 -13.76
CA ALA A 31 6.98 5.79 -13.93
C ALA A 31 6.95 5.11 -12.56
N PHE A 32 6.34 3.94 -12.47
CA PHE A 32 6.38 3.13 -11.26
C PHE A 32 7.05 1.81 -11.58
N THR A 33 8.15 1.53 -10.89
CA THR A 33 8.96 0.33 -11.13
C THR A 33 8.84 -0.61 -9.95
N GLU A 34 8.40 -1.84 -10.20
CA GLU A 34 8.34 -2.90 -9.19
C GLU A 34 9.74 -3.14 -8.60
N GLN A 35 9.86 -3.04 -7.28
CA GLN A 35 11.11 -3.29 -6.57
C GLN A 35 11.15 -4.69 -5.96
N PHE A 36 10.05 -5.10 -5.32
CA PHE A 36 9.92 -6.42 -4.72
C PHE A 36 8.45 -6.81 -4.52
N GLN A 37 8.23 -8.09 -4.26
CA GLN A 37 6.91 -8.63 -3.91
C GLN A 37 6.97 -9.35 -2.57
N CYS A 38 5.90 -9.29 -1.79
CA CYS A 38 5.80 -10.01 -0.54
C CYS A 38 4.35 -10.40 -0.20
N ARG A 39 4.18 -11.16 0.88
CA ARG A 39 2.86 -11.53 1.38
C ARG A 39 2.29 -10.45 2.29
N ALA A 40 1.00 -10.18 2.14
CA ALA A 40 0.26 -9.17 2.87
C ALA A 40 -1.07 -9.70 3.40
N GLY A 41 -1.59 -9.02 4.42
CA GLY A 41 -2.92 -9.20 4.96
C GLY A 41 -3.72 -7.92 4.83
N TYR A 42 -4.94 -8.00 4.32
CA TYR A 42 -5.82 -6.85 4.17
C TYR A 42 -6.75 -6.68 5.36
N ILE A 43 -6.66 -5.51 5.99
CA ILE A 43 -7.52 -5.09 7.08
C ILE A 43 -8.43 -3.99 6.56
N HIS A 44 -9.69 -4.36 6.33
CA HIS A 44 -10.71 -3.45 5.87
C HIS A 44 -11.20 -2.59 7.04
N LEU A 45 -11.01 -1.28 6.95
CA LEU A 45 -11.51 -0.33 7.94
C LEU A 45 -13.02 -0.20 7.78
N ARG A 46 -13.84 -0.70 8.71
CA ARG A 46 -15.31 -0.73 8.54
C ARG A 46 -16.02 0.49 9.14
N GLY A 47 -15.47 1.10 10.19
CA GLY A 47 -16.09 2.21 10.92
C GLY A 47 -15.10 3.30 11.34
N GLY A 48 -15.52 4.56 11.19
CA GLY A 48 -14.79 5.79 11.45
C GLY A 48 -15.34 6.88 10.54
N GLU A 49 -15.67 8.06 11.08
CA GLU A 49 -16.31 9.14 10.31
C GLU A 49 -15.46 9.55 9.09
N GLY A 50 -14.14 9.62 9.25
CA GLY A 50 -13.21 9.86 8.15
C GLY A 50 -13.18 8.76 7.08
N VAL A 51 -13.46 7.51 7.44
CA VAL A 51 -13.54 6.37 6.49
C VAL A 51 -14.83 6.42 5.68
N GLN A 52 -15.94 6.84 6.30
CA GLN A 52 -17.22 7.03 5.61
C GLN A 52 -17.13 8.22 4.63
N ALA A 53 -16.53 9.34 5.07
CA ALA A 53 -16.30 10.50 4.21
C ALA A 53 -15.40 10.18 3.01
N ALA A 54 -14.30 9.44 3.23
CA ALA A 54 -13.44 8.99 2.13
C ALA A 54 -14.20 8.15 1.09
N ARG A 55 -15.06 7.23 1.54
CA ARG A 55 -15.89 6.41 0.63
C ARG A 55 -16.85 7.24 -0.20
N LEU A 56 -17.46 8.28 0.38
CA LEU A 56 -18.32 9.21 -0.36
C LEU A 56 -17.54 9.94 -1.47
N GLN A 57 -16.23 10.15 -1.26
CA GLN A 57 -15.32 10.73 -2.25
C GLN A 57 -14.74 9.69 -3.23
N GLY A 58 -15.23 8.44 -3.23
CA GLY A 58 -14.72 7.35 -4.06
C GLY A 58 -13.36 6.80 -3.61
N GLN A 59 -12.91 7.19 -2.42
CA GLN A 59 -11.64 6.79 -1.84
C GLN A 59 -11.87 5.62 -0.88
N HIS A 60 -11.20 4.50 -1.12
CA HIS A 60 -11.33 3.32 -0.28
C HIS A 60 -10.05 3.15 0.57
N PRO A 61 -10.02 3.68 1.81
CA PRO A 61 -8.90 3.48 2.70
C PRO A 61 -8.90 2.05 3.26
N GLN A 62 -7.74 1.43 3.27
CA GLN A 62 -7.52 0.06 3.71
C GLN A 62 -6.13 -0.06 4.32
N VAL A 63 -6.00 -0.85 5.38
CA VAL A 63 -4.69 -1.13 5.96
C VAL A 63 -4.15 -2.42 5.35
N ILE A 64 -2.95 -2.35 4.80
CA ILE A 64 -2.20 -3.48 4.26
C ILE A 64 -1.09 -3.80 5.25
N GLN A 65 -1.21 -4.93 5.94
CA GLN A 65 -0.20 -5.38 6.88
C GLN A 65 0.78 -6.34 6.20
N VAL A 66 2.08 -6.12 6.41
CA VAL A 66 3.15 -7.01 5.91
C VAL A 66 4.11 -7.35 7.03
N ARG A 67 4.90 -8.42 6.86
CA ARG A 67 5.99 -8.71 7.80
C ARG A 67 7.05 -7.63 7.72
N SER A 68 7.61 -7.31 8.88
CA SER A 68 8.77 -6.44 8.98
C SER A 68 10.00 -7.15 8.39
N SER A 69 10.58 -6.56 7.37
CA SER A 69 11.80 -7.02 6.69
C SER A 69 12.63 -5.82 6.28
N MET A 70 13.90 -6.04 5.93
CA MET A 70 14.78 -4.94 5.52
C MET A 70 14.21 -4.17 4.32
N LEU A 71 13.60 -4.89 3.36
CA LEU A 71 12.92 -4.30 2.19
C LEU A 71 11.71 -3.45 2.58
N THR A 72 10.79 -4.00 3.40
CA THR A 72 9.55 -3.30 3.77
C THR A 72 9.80 -2.09 4.68
N ARG A 73 10.91 -2.08 5.42
CA ARG A 73 11.33 -0.93 6.24
C ARG A 73 11.88 0.23 5.40
N GLY A 74 12.36 -0.04 4.19
CA GLY A 74 12.83 0.98 3.24
C GLY A 74 11.70 1.62 2.42
N VAL A 75 10.46 1.14 2.58
CA VAL A 75 9.30 1.69 1.85
C VAL A 75 8.93 3.05 2.46
N THR A 76 8.68 4.03 1.59
CA THR A 76 8.19 5.36 1.96
C THR A 76 6.84 5.64 1.31
N THR A 77 6.23 6.80 1.61
CA THR A 77 4.95 7.23 1.02
C THR A 77 5.02 7.56 -0.46
N ASP A 78 6.23 7.69 -1.04
CA ASP A 78 6.44 7.81 -2.49
C ASP A 78 6.20 6.49 -3.24
N TRP A 79 6.06 5.38 -2.52
CA TRP A 79 5.81 4.09 -3.10
C TRP A 79 4.31 3.82 -3.20
N ARG A 80 3.95 2.89 -4.08
CA ARG A 80 2.60 2.34 -4.16
C ARG A 80 2.63 0.84 -3.98
N ILE A 81 1.50 0.31 -3.51
CA ILE A 81 1.29 -1.13 -3.36
C ILE A 81 0.34 -1.57 -4.47
N ARG A 82 0.70 -2.64 -5.17
CA ARG A 82 -0.14 -3.24 -6.20
C ARG A 82 -0.43 -4.69 -5.82
N ASP A 83 -1.69 -5.06 -5.82
CA ASP A 83 -2.09 -6.45 -5.66
C ASP A 83 -1.73 -7.24 -6.92
N VAL A 84 -0.93 -8.28 -6.79
CA VAL A 84 -0.40 -9.03 -7.94
C VAL A 84 -1.48 -9.88 -8.61
N ARG A 85 -2.53 -10.26 -7.87
CA ARG A 85 -3.59 -11.14 -8.37
C ARG A 85 -4.71 -10.40 -9.10
N SER A 86 -5.11 -9.25 -8.56
CA SER A 86 -6.22 -8.43 -9.07
C SER A 86 -5.75 -7.21 -9.87
N GLY A 87 -4.47 -6.84 -9.79
CA GLY A 87 -3.93 -5.63 -10.40
C GLY A 87 -4.36 -4.33 -9.70
N ALA A 88 -5.06 -4.41 -8.56
CA ALA A 88 -5.50 -3.24 -7.83
C ALA A 88 -4.32 -2.44 -7.28
N VAL A 89 -4.30 -1.12 -7.53
CA VAL A 89 -3.26 -0.22 -7.06
C VAL A 89 -3.75 0.59 -5.85
N PHE A 90 -2.87 0.72 -4.87
CA PHE A 90 -3.10 1.41 -3.61
C PHE A 90 -1.95 2.39 -3.34
N ASN A 91 -2.26 3.66 -3.12
CA ASN A 91 -1.27 4.65 -2.73
C ASN A 91 -1.05 4.60 -1.21
N ILE A 92 0.22 4.68 -0.78
CA ILE A 92 0.57 4.67 0.64
C ILE A 92 0.38 6.09 1.21
N ARG A 93 -0.39 6.19 2.30
CA ARG A 93 -0.68 7.46 2.99
C ARG A 93 0.04 7.57 4.32
N ASP A 94 0.16 6.46 5.03
CA ASP A 94 0.87 6.38 6.30
C ASP A 94 1.53 5.01 6.47
N ILE A 95 2.63 4.99 7.22
CA ILE A 95 3.39 3.79 7.53
C ILE A 95 3.53 3.72 9.04
N THR A 96 2.79 2.80 9.66
CA THR A 96 2.83 2.59 11.10
C THR A 96 3.54 1.26 11.41
N PRO A 97 4.76 1.28 11.98
CA PRO A 97 5.37 0.05 12.47
C PRO A 97 4.58 -0.51 13.65
N GLY A 98 4.30 -1.81 13.64
CA GLY A 98 3.60 -2.46 14.74
C GLY A 98 4.42 -2.46 16.04
N LEU A 99 3.74 -2.36 17.19
CA LEU A 99 4.37 -2.37 18.53
C LEU A 99 5.26 -3.61 18.77
N ASP A 100 4.85 -4.73 18.21
CA ASP A 100 5.53 -6.03 18.32
C ASP A 100 6.73 -6.17 17.36
N ARG A 101 7.00 -5.15 16.52
CA ARG A 101 8.09 -5.09 15.52
C ARG A 101 8.09 -6.17 14.43
N GLN A 102 7.25 -7.21 14.54
CA GLN A 102 7.12 -8.28 13.56
C GLN A 102 6.36 -7.86 12.30
N PHE A 103 5.53 -6.82 12.37
CA PHE A 103 4.68 -6.36 11.28
C PHE A 103 4.76 -4.84 11.09
N ILE A 104 4.46 -4.40 9.86
CA ILE A 104 4.32 -3.00 9.49
C ILE A 104 2.94 -2.84 8.86
N ASP A 105 2.18 -1.87 9.36
CA ASP A 105 0.85 -1.52 8.90
C ASP A 105 0.96 -0.34 7.93
N PHE A 106 0.59 -0.54 6.68
CA PHE A 106 0.53 0.50 5.67
C PHE A 106 -0.91 0.97 5.52
N LEU A 107 -1.19 2.23 5.84
CA LEU A 107 -2.47 2.84 5.51
C LEU A 107 -2.43 3.21 4.03
N CYS A 108 -3.24 2.52 3.24
CA CYS A 108 -3.29 2.72 1.81
C CYS A 108 -4.68 3.14 1.35
N GLN A 109 -4.72 3.77 0.17
CA GLN A 109 -5.96 4.27 -0.40
C GLN A 109 -6.07 3.90 -1.87
N LYS A 110 -7.19 3.28 -2.23
CA LYS A 110 -7.56 2.95 -3.60
C LYS A 110 -8.48 4.03 -4.18
N GLY A 111 -8.34 4.34 -5.46
CA GLY A 111 -9.24 5.24 -6.20
C GLY A 111 -8.84 6.72 -6.22
N VAL A 112 -7.59 7.06 -5.87
CA VAL A 112 -7.07 8.41 -6.09
C VAL A 112 -6.40 8.45 -7.45
N ALA A 113 -6.74 9.44 -8.27
CA ALA A 113 -6.02 9.71 -9.51
C ALA A 113 -4.53 9.88 -9.19
N VAL A 114 -3.70 9.12 -9.89
CA VAL A 114 -2.23 9.15 -9.83
C VAL A 114 -1.69 10.31 -10.64
#